data_AF-A0A834HMQ0-F1
#
_entry.id   AF-A0A834HMQ0-F1
#
_cell.length_a   1.000
_cell.length_b   1.000
_cell.length_c   1.000
_cell.angle_alpha   90.00
_cell.angle_beta   90.00
_cell.angle_gamma   90.00
#
_symmetry.space_group_name_H-M   'P 1'
#
loop_
_entity.id
_entity.type
_entity.pdbx_description
1 polymer ?
#
loop_
_entity_poly.entity_id
_entity_poly.type
_entity_poly.pdbx_seq_one_letter_code
_entity_poly.pdbx_strand_id
1 'polypeptide(L)'
;MAAKRIAQSSINWSQFAERVPEHQRQTFLAFKAKSDGYLRRVLAQPEKAPAIDWAFYKQRVPVAGMVDEFQKQYAALTIPYPPDTVSNQIDAQEKELKADIEKFKAESNARIAEYKKQLAHLASLLPYDQMTLEDYRDAFPDLALDPLNKPTFWPHDEEDQIDYVDKDAPPAHH
;
A
#
# COMPACT_ATOMS: atom_id res chain seq x y z
N MET A 1 -2.67 -10.59 33.58
CA MET A 1 -1.92 -9.56 32.81
C MET A 1 -1.07 -10.14 31.66
N ALA A 2 -1.18 -11.44 31.36
CA ALA A 2 -0.62 -12.10 30.17
C ALA A 2 -1.44 -11.84 28.89
N ALA A 3 -2.77 -11.86 29.03
CA ALA A 3 -3.75 -11.70 27.94
C ALA A 3 -3.66 -10.35 27.19
N LYS A 4 -2.91 -9.36 27.71
CA LYS A 4 -2.65 -8.07 27.06
C LYS A 4 -1.38 -8.05 26.18
N ARG A 5 -0.52 -9.10 26.23
CA ARG A 5 0.73 -9.15 25.43
C ARG A 5 0.51 -9.51 23.95
N ILE A 6 -0.61 -10.15 23.60
CA ILE A 6 -0.89 -10.64 22.23
C ILE A 6 -2.33 -10.29 21.81
N ALA A 7 -2.96 -9.29 22.43
CA ALA A 7 -4.41 -9.09 22.31
C ALA A 7 -4.95 -8.79 20.90
N GLN A 8 -4.14 -8.69 19.84
CA GLN A 8 -4.61 -8.28 18.51
C GLN A 8 -3.83 -8.85 17.31
N SER A 9 -3.19 -10.03 17.38
CA SER A 9 -2.70 -10.66 16.14
C SER A 9 -3.83 -11.28 15.29
N SER A 10 -5.05 -10.75 15.35
CA SER A 10 -6.15 -11.06 14.41
C SER A 10 -5.89 -10.40 13.05
N ILE A 11 -4.64 -10.30 12.64
CA ILE A 11 -4.28 -9.85 11.30
C ILE A 11 -4.63 -11.00 10.38
N ASN A 12 -5.70 -10.82 9.61
CA ASN A 12 -6.08 -11.78 8.59
C ASN A 12 -5.10 -11.67 7.41
N TRP A 13 -4.01 -12.44 7.48
CA TRP A 13 -2.94 -12.42 6.49
C TRP A 13 -3.40 -12.83 5.09
N SER A 14 -4.46 -13.64 4.95
CA SER A 14 -4.99 -14.02 3.64
C SER A 14 -5.73 -12.86 2.99
N GLN A 15 -6.62 -12.20 3.72
CA GLN A 15 -7.34 -11.01 3.21
C GLN A 15 -6.37 -9.86 2.89
N PHE A 16 -5.29 -9.72 3.65
CA PHE A 16 -4.29 -8.72 3.34
C PHE A 16 -3.55 -9.08 2.04
N ALA A 17 -3.13 -10.34 1.88
CA ALA A 17 -2.43 -10.81 0.68
C ALA A 17 -3.25 -10.62 -0.61
N GLU A 18 -4.59 -10.78 -0.55
CA GLU A 18 -5.49 -10.55 -1.69
C GLU A 18 -5.51 -9.08 -2.17
N ARG A 19 -5.24 -8.13 -1.27
CA ARG A 19 -5.28 -6.69 -1.57
C ARG A 19 -3.93 -6.12 -1.99
N VAL A 20 -2.84 -6.88 -1.86
CA VAL A 20 -1.50 -6.41 -2.22
C VAL A 20 -1.31 -6.49 -3.73
N PRO A 21 -0.98 -5.36 -4.41
CA PRO A 21 -0.60 -5.37 -5.80
C PRO A 21 0.63 -6.24 -6.06
N GLU A 22 0.74 -6.85 -7.23
CA GLU A 22 1.82 -7.78 -7.58
C GLU A 22 3.23 -7.20 -7.36
N HIS A 23 3.44 -5.93 -7.71
CA HIS A 23 4.71 -5.24 -7.53
C HIS A 23 5.12 -5.05 -6.05
N GLN A 24 4.18 -5.12 -5.11
CA GLN A 24 4.45 -4.95 -3.66
C GLN A 24 4.50 -6.27 -2.90
N ARG A 25 4.29 -7.41 -3.58
CA ARG A 25 4.23 -8.73 -2.95
C ARG A 25 5.50 -9.08 -2.19
N GLN A 26 6.67 -8.71 -2.72
CA GLN A 26 7.96 -8.95 -2.06
C GLN A 26 8.08 -8.19 -0.73
N THR A 27 7.67 -6.92 -0.70
CA THR A 27 7.66 -6.09 0.52
C THR A 27 6.71 -6.65 1.56
N PHE A 28 5.52 -7.10 1.14
CA PHE A 28 4.56 -7.75 2.03
C PHE A 28 5.11 -9.03 2.66
N LEU A 29 5.75 -9.91 1.87
CA LEU A 29 6.36 -11.13 2.40
C LEU A 29 7.46 -10.82 3.42
N ALA A 30 8.29 -9.81 3.14
CA ALA A 30 9.32 -9.36 4.08
C ALA A 30 8.73 -8.81 5.38
N PHE A 31 7.63 -8.04 5.30
CA PHE A 31 6.92 -7.52 6.47
C PHE A 31 6.33 -8.65 7.32
N LYS A 32 5.64 -9.61 6.68
CA LYS A 32 5.08 -10.78 7.35
C LYS A 32 6.17 -11.59 8.06
N ALA A 33 7.28 -11.87 7.38
CA ALA A 33 8.40 -12.62 7.97
C ALA A 33 8.99 -11.94 9.20
N LYS A 34 9.11 -10.60 9.19
CA LYS A 34 9.54 -9.83 10.37
C LYS A 34 8.53 -9.94 11.50
N SER A 35 7.24 -9.75 11.22
CA SER A 35 6.16 -9.85 12.22
C SER A 35 6.14 -11.23 12.90
N ASP A 36 6.14 -12.30 12.10
CA ASP A 36 6.17 -13.69 12.60
C ASP A 36 7.45 -13.98 13.39
N GLY A 37 8.59 -13.44 12.94
CA GLY A 37 9.88 -13.56 13.62
C GLY A 37 9.87 -12.93 15.02
N TYR A 38 9.30 -11.73 15.17
CA TYR A 38 9.14 -11.08 16.47
C TYR A 38 8.16 -11.85 17.35
N LEU A 39 7.02 -12.27 16.81
CA LEU A 39 6.02 -13.04 17.54
C LEU A 39 6.61 -14.34 18.10
N ARG A 40 7.39 -15.08 17.30
CA ARG A 40 8.06 -16.30 17.76
C ARG A 40 9.05 -16.03 18.89
N ARG A 41 9.83 -14.93 18.81
CA ARG A 41 10.79 -14.55 19.87
C ARG A 41 10.09 -14.19 21.17
N VAL A 42 8.97 -13.46 21.09
CA VAL A 42 8.16 -13.10 22.25
C VAL A 42 7.55 -14.35 22.90
N LEU A 43 7.04 -15.30 22.10
CA LEU A 43 6.50 -16.57 22.60
C LEU A 43 7.56 -17.48 23.21
N ALA A 44 8.80 -17.45 22.70
CA ALA A 44 9.90 -18.25 23.23
C ALA A 44 10.41 -17.78 24.59
N GLN A 45 10.15 -16.52 24.97
CA GLN A 45 10.59 -15.96 26.24
C GLN A 45 9.50 -16.10 27.31
N PRO A 46 9.82 -16.62 28.51
CA PRO A 46 8.85 -16.73 29.60
C PRO A 46 8.38 -15.36 30.06
N GLU A 47 7.12 -15.27 30.51
CA GLU A 47 6.51 -13.98 30.86
C GLU A 47 7.14 -13.30 32.07
N LYS A 48 7.68 -14.12 32.98
CA LYS A 48 8.39 -13.73 34.19
C LYS A 48 9.81 -14.25 34.11
N ALA A 49 10.75 -13.51 34.69
CA ALA A 49 12.09 -14.02 34.90
C ALA A 49 12.04 -15.36 35.66
N PRO A 50 12.93 -16.32 35.36
CA PRO A 50 12.99 -17.58 36.09
C PRO A 50 13.09 -17.33 37.59
N ALA A 51 12.30 -18.05 38.38
CA ALA A 51 12.39 -17.95 39.83
C ALA A 51 13.76 -18.44 40.31
N ILE A 52 14.50 -17.59 41.02
CA ILE A 52 15.78 -17.96 41.62
C ILE A 52 15.50 -18.72 42.92
N ASP A 53 16.10 -19.89 43.08
CA ASP A 53 16.04 -20.65 44.33
C ASP A 53 17.03 -20.08 45.36
N TRP A 54 16.57 -19.05 46.08
CA TRP A 54 17.37 -18.40 47.13
C TRP A 54 17.67 -19.32 48.32
N ALA A 55 16.87 -20.37 48.56
CA ALA A 55 17.08 -21.29 49.69
C ALA A 55 18.30 -22.19 49.46
N PHE A 56 18.49 -22.65 48.22
CA PHE A 56 19.69 -23.39 47.81
C PHE A 56 20.98 -22.58 48.03
N TYR A 57 20.97 -21.29 47.68
CA TYR A 57 22.15 -20.42 47.85
C TYR A 57 22.42 -20.07 49.32
N LYS A 58 21.38 -19.87 50.14
CA LYS A 58 21.54 -19.63 51.58
C LYS A 58 22.25 -20.77 52.31
N GLN A 59 22.08 -22.02 51.86
CA GLN A 59 22.72 -23.18 52.48
C GLN A 59 24.20 -23.36 52.10
N ARG A 60 24.64 -22.82 50.95
CA ARG A 60 25.99 -23.04 50.41
C ARG A 60 26.91 -21.84 50.55
N VAL A 61 26.36 -20.64 50.71
CA VAL A 61 27.15 -19.41 50.85
C VAL A 61 27.55 -19.22 52.31
N PRO A 62 28.85 -19.23 52.65
CA PRO A 62 29.33 -19.12 54.03
C PRO A 62 29.23 -17.69 54.59
N VAL A 63 28.98 -16.68 53.74
CA VAL A 63 28.85 -15.28 54.15
C VAL A 63 27.40 -14.99 54.57
N ALA A 64 27.18 -14.80 55.86
CA ALA A 64 25.88 -14.46 56.42
C ALA A 64 25.39 -13.09 55.89
N GLY A 65 24.12 -13.01 55.47
CA GLY A 65 23.46 -11.77 55.03
C GLY A 65 23.62 -11.41 53.54
N MET A 66 24.65 -11.91 52.85
CA MET A 66 24.91 -11.59 51.45
C MET A 66 23.76 -12.03 50.52
N VAL A 67 23.23 -13.24 50.72
CA VAL A 67 22.12 -13.77 49.89
C VAL A 67 20.82 -13.00 50.13
N ASP A 68 20.59 -12.50 51.35
CA ASP A 68 19.42 -11.69 51.69
C ASP A 68 19.47 -10.29 51.07
N GLU A 69 20.65 -9.68 51.00
CA GLU A 69 20.86 -8.40 50.32
C GLU A 69 20.61 -8.52 48.81
N PHE A 70 21.12 -9.56 48.16
CA PHE A 70 20.85 -9.81 46.74
C PHE A 70 19.39 -10.12 46.45
N GLN A 71 18.71 -10.86 47.32
CA GLN A 71 17.28 -11.12 47.18
C GLN A 71 16.48 -9.79 47.22
N LYS A 72 16.83 -8.89 48.16
CA LYS A 72 16.20 -7.56 48.26
C LYS A 72 16.46 -6.68 47.04
N GLN A 73 17.70 -6.62 46.58
CA GLN A 73 18.07 -5.82 45.40
C GLN A 73 17.43 -6.37 44.11
N TYR A 74 17.35 -7.69 43.96
CA TYR A 74 16.70 -8.34 42.81
C TYR A 74 15.19 -8.08 42.79
N ALA A 75 14.52 -8.15 43.94
CA ALA A 75 13.10 -7.84 44.05
C ALA A 75 12.78 -6.34 43.82
N ALA A 76 13.73 -5.45 44.15
CA ALA A 76 13.61 -4.02 43.92
C ALA A 76 13.87 -3.61 42.46
N LEU A 77 14.52 -4.46 41.67
CA LEU A 77 14.81 -4.19 40.27
C LEU A 77 13.55 -4.35 39.42
N THR A 78 12.94 -3.22 39.05
CA THR A 78 11.88 -3.17 38.05
C THR A 78 12.47 -2.88 36.68
N ILE A 79 12.30 -3.78 35.71
CA ILE A 79 12.71 -3.53 34.31
C ILE A 79 11.65 -2.63 33.66
N PRO A 80 11.99 -1.38 33.28
CA PRO A 80 11.04 -0.49 32.62
C PRO A 80 10.70 -1.00 31.22
N TYR A 81 9.43 -0.87 30.84
CA TYR A 81 9.00 -1.14 29.47
C TYR A 81 9.55 -0.05 28.54
N PRO A 82 10.01 -0.38 27.32
CA PRO A 82 10.51 0.63 26.39
C PRO A 82 9.42 1.67 26.07
N PRO A 83 9.77 2.96 25.97
CA PRO A 83 8.82 4.00 25.57
C PRO A 83 8.37 3.76 24.11
N ASP A 84 7.10 4.06 23.83
CA ASP A 84 6.57 4.02 22.47
C ASP A 84 6.89 5.33 21.74
N THR A 85 7.70 5.25 20.69
CA THR A 85 8.09 6.39 19.85
C THR A 85 7.49 6.35 18.45
N VAL A 86 6.79 5.26 18.10
CA VAL A 86 6.46 4.95 16.70
C VAL A 86 4.96 5.12 16.42
N SER A 87 4.09 5.00 17.42
CA SER A 87 2.63 5.20 17.26
C SER A 87 2.27 6.54 16.60
N ASN A 88 2.87 7.64 17.05
CA ASN A 88 2.63 8.97 16.47
C ASN A 88 3.03 9.07 14.99
N GLN A 89 4.06 8.33 14.56
CA GLN A 89 4.50 8.32 13.16
C GLN A 89 3.51 7.56 12.28
N ILE A 90 2.97 6.44 12.79
CA ILE A 90 1.95 5.64 12.10
C ILE A 90 0.66 6.45 11.93
N ASP A 91 0.23 7.17 12.98
CA ASP A 91 -0.97 8.00 12.92
C ASP A 91 -0.85 9.14 11.89
N ALA A 92 0.35 9.71 11.74
CA ALA A 92 0.62 10.71 10.72
C ALA A 92 0.53 10.11 9.30
N GLN A 93 1.17 8.96 9.07
CA GLN A 93 1.11 8.24 7.79
C GLN A 93 -0.32 7.82 7.42
N GLU A 94 -1.12 7.38 8.41
CA GLU A 94 -2.51 7.00 8.18
C GLU A 94 -3.36 8.19 7.71
N LYS A 95 -3.12 9.39 8.24
CA LYS A 95 -3.82 10.62 7.82
C LYS A 95 -3.47 11.02 6.40
N GLU A 96 -2.19 10.98 6.04
CA GLU A 96 -1.72 11.29 4.68
C GLU A 96 -2.34 10.30 3.67
N LEU A 97 -2.27 9.00 3.95
CA LEU A 97 -2.84 7.97 3.11
C LEU A 97 -4.37 8.10 2.95
N LYS A 98 -5.09 8.46 4.02
CA LYS A 98 -6.54 8.71 3.92
C LYS A 98 -6.87 9.83 2.94
N ALA A 99 -6.12 10.92 2.98
CA ALA A 99 -6.31 12.03 2.05
C ALA A 99 -6.05 11.61 0.60
N ASP A 100 -5.00 10.83 0.36
CA ASP A 100 -4.68 10.33 -1.00
C ASP A 100 -5.73 9.32 -1.50
N ILE A 101 -6.26 8.46 -0.63
CA ILE A 101 -7.36 7.54 -0.97
C ILE A 101 -8.62 8.32 -1.35
N GLU A 102 -8.95 9.40 -0.64
CA GLU A 102 -10.10 10.24 -0.97
C GLU A 102 -9.94 10.94 -2.32
N LYS A 103 -8.75 11.50 -2.60
CA LYS A 103 -8.43 12.06 -3.93
C LYS A 103 -8.57 11.02 -5.03
N PHE A 104 -7.97 9.84 -4.86
CA PHE A 104 -8.03 8.76 -5.83
C PHE A 104 -9.48 8.32 -6.11
N LYS A 105 -10.32 8.22 -5.07
CA LYS A 105 -11.75 7.91 -5.23
C LYS A 105 -12.47 8.99 -6.03
N ALA A 106 -12.21 10.27 -5.77
CA ALA A 106 -12.84 11.37 -6.49
C ALA A 106 -12.44 11.36 -7.98
N GLU A 107 -11.14 11.22 -8.27
CA GLU A 107 -10.61 11.14 -9.63
C GLU A 107 -11.14 9.90 -10.38
N SER A 108 -11.18 8.74 -9.72
CA SER A 108 -11.70 7.51 -10.31
C SER A 108 -13.19 7.63 -10.63
N ASN A 109 -13.99 8.21 -9.73
CA ASN A 109 -15.42 8.44 -9.98
C ASN A 109 -15.66 9.42 -11.13
N ALA A 110 -14.84 10.47 -11.24
CA ALA A 110 -14.90 11.41 -12.36
C ALA A 110 -14.60 10.70 -13.69
N ARG A 111 -13.53 9.89 -13.73
CA ARG A 111 -13.16 9.09 -14.91
C ARG A 111 -14.24 8.07 -15.28
N ILE A 112 -14.86 7.40 -14.31
CA ILE A 112 -15.99 6.49 -14.55
C ILE A 112 -17.18 7.24 -15.17
N ALA A 113 -17.48 8.45 -14.69
CA ALA A 113 -18.56 9.26 -15.24
C ALA A 113 -18.27 9.68 -16.69
N GLU A 114 -17.03 10.04 -17.00
CA GLU A 114 -16.59 10.36 -18.36
C GLU A 114 -16.71 9.16 -19.29
N TYR A 115 -16.18 7.99 -18.90
CA TYR A 115 -16.28 6.77 -19.70
C TYR A 115 -17.73 6.32 -19.92
N LYS A 116 -18.61 6.51 -18.93
CA LYS A 116 -20.04 6.24 -19.12
C LYS A 116 -20.68 7.15 -20.18
N LYS A 117 -20.28 8.43 -20.23
CA LYS A 117 -20.74 9.35 -21.29
C LYS A 117 -20.22 8.93 -22.66
N GLN A 118 -18.94 8.56 -22.75
CA GLN A 118 -18.34 8.05 -24.00
C GLN A 118 -19.03 6.77 -24.47
N LEU A 119 -19.28 5.80 -23.57
CA LEU A 119 -20.02 4.59 -23.90
C LEU A 119 -21.45 4.88 -24.37
N ALA A 120 -22.14 5.82 -23.72
CA ALA A 120 -23.48 6.23 -24.15
C ALA A 120 -23.46 6.90 -25.53
N HIS A 121 -22.44 7.72 -25.81
CA HIS A 121 -22.23 8.31 -27.12
C HIS A 121 -21.98 7.23 -28.18
N LEU A 122 -21.04 6.30 -27.94
CA LEU A 122 -20.76 5.19 -28.86
C LEU A 122 -22.00 4.31 -29.10
N ALA A 123 -22.81 4.04 -28.07
CA ALA A 123 -24.03 3.27 -28.20
C ALA A 123 -25.14 4.00 -28.99
N SER A 124 -25.09 5.34 -29.05
CA SER A 124 -26.04 6.14 -29.83
C SER A 124 -25.65 6.26 -31.31
N LEU A 125 -24.42 5.90 -31.66
CA LEU A 125 -23.95 5.92 -33.04
C LEU A 125 -24.60 4.81 -33.85
N LEU A 126 -24.83 5.10 -35.13
CA LEU A 126 -25.25 4.09 -36.10
C LEU A 126 -24.14 3.03 -36.22
N PRO A 127 -24.46 1.74 -36.42
CA PRO A 127 -23.45 0.74 -36.73
C PRO A 127 -22.56 1.20 -37.88
N TYR A 128 -21.25 1.02 -37.73
CA TYR A 128 -20.24 1.49 -38.69
C TYR A 128 -20.51 1.03 -40.13
N ASP A 129 -21.08 -0.17 -40.33
CA ASP A 129 -21.44 -0.71 -41.66
C ASP A 129 -22.53 0.10 -42.38
N GLN A 130 -23.30 0.91 -41.66
CA GLN A 130 -24.41 1.71 -42.19
C GLN A 130 -24.13 3.22 -42.12
N MET A 131 -23.01 3.62 -41.52
CA MET A 131 -22.66 5.02 -41.32
C MET A 131 -22.08 5.63 -42.60
N THR A 132 -22.65 6.76 -43.03
CA THR A 132 -22.11 7.53 -44.17
C THR A 132 -20.95 8.43 -43.72
N LEU A 133 -20.18 8.96 -44.68
CA LEU A 133 -19.07 9.88 -44.37
C LEU A 133 -19.58 11.20 -43.79
N GLU A 134 -20.79 11.60 -44.17
CA GLU A 134 -21.50 12.76 -43.62
C GLU A 134 -21.89 12.51 -42.15
N ASP A 135 -22.48 11.35 -41.84
CA ASP A 135 -22.83 10.98 -40.47
C ASP A 135 -21.57 10.85 -39.58
N TYR A 136 -20.47 10.35 -40.15
CA TYR A 136 -19.18 10.28 -39.47
C TYR A 136 -18.63 11.67 -39.15
N ARG A 137 -18.79 12.64 -40.08
CA ARG A 137 -18.40 14.04 -39.84
C ARG A 137 -19.20 14.68 -38.72
N ASP A 138 -20.49 14.37 -38.61
CA ASP A 138 -21.35 14.90 -37.54
C ASP A 138 -21.04 14.25 -36.18
N ALA A 139 -20.74 12.96 -36.16
CA ALA A 139 -20.38 12.23 -34.94
C ALA A 139 -18.95 12.53 -34.44
N PHE A 140 -17.99 12.66 -35.36
CA PHE A 140 -16.56 12.83 -35.08
C PHE A 140 -15.96 13.98 -35.90
N PRO A 141 -16.38 15.23 -35.64
CA PRO A 141 -15.94 16.39 -36.42
C PRO A 141 -14.42 16.65 -36.35
N ASP A 142 -13.76 16.20 -35.27
CA ASP A 142 -12.32 16.37 -35.10
C ASP A 142 -11.47 15.39 -35.91
N LEU A 143 -12.03 14.20 -36.21
CA LEU A 143 -11.35 13.12 -36.94
C LEU A 143 -11.79 13.04 -38.41
N ALA A 144 -12.89 13.68 -38.76
CA ALA A 144 -13.39 13.69 -40.12
C ALA A 144 -12.52 14.54 -41.05
N LEU A 145 -12.46 14.14 -42.32
CA LEU A 145 -11.78 14.90 -43.36
C LEU A 145 -12.47 16.26 -43.52
N ASP A 146 -11.72 17.34 -43.29
CA ASP A 146 -12.20 18.69 -43.49
C ASP A 146 -11.26 19.51 -44.39
N PRO A 147 -11.35 19.34 -45.73
CA PRO A 147 -10.45 20.00 -46.68
C PRO A 147 -10.48 21.53 -46.62
N LEU A 148 -11.55 22.12 -46.05
CA LEU A 148 -11.73 23.57 -45.98
C LEU A 148 -10.98 24.20 -44.80
N ASN A 149 -11.07 23.59 -43.61
CA ASN A 149 -10.50 24.17 -42.38
C ASN A 149 -9.23 23.45 -41.92
N LYS A 150 -9.05 22.17 -42.26
CA LYS A 150 -7.92 21.32 -41.89
C LYS A 150 -7.46 20.48 -43.10
N PRO A 151 -6.81 21.09 -44.10
CA PRO A 151 -6.36 20.37 -45.29
C PRO A 151 -5.28 19.35 -44.93
N THR A 152 -5.56 18.08 -45.17
CA THR A 152 -4.61 16.98 -45.01
C THR A 152 -4.10 16.51 -46.38
N PHE A 153 -2.86 16.00 -46.42
CA PHE A 153 -2.25 15.46 -47.63
C PHE A 153 -2.71 14.01 -47.85
N TRP A 154 -3.03 13.63 -49.09
CA TRP A 154 -3.38 12.26 -49.48
C TRP A 154 -2.18 11.32 -49.21
N PRO A 155 -2.31 10.17 -48.53
CA PRO A 155 -3.52 9.35 -48.32
C PRO A 155 -4.44 9.74 -47.15
N HIS A 156 -4.19 10.87 -46.48
CA HIS A 156 -4.90 11.35 -45.30
C HIS A 156 -4.69 10.52 -44.03
N ASP A 157 -3.71 9.62 -44.03
CA ASP A 157 -3.27 8.91 -42.84
C ASP A 157 -2.49 9.86 -41.92
N GLU A 158 -2.59 9.66 -40.59
CA GLU A 158 -1.90 10.52 -39.60
C GLU A 158 -0.39 10.58 -39.90
N GLU A 159 0.22 9.46 -40.26
CA GLU A 159 1.66 9.27 -40.49
C GLU A 159 2.20 10.05 -41.71
N ASP A 160 1.35 10.27 -42.71
CA ASP A 160 1.71 10.95 -43.96
C ASP A 160 1.48 12.47 -43.90
N GLN A 161 1.00 12.98 -42.76
CA GLN A 161 0.83 14.41 -42.55
C GLN A 161 2.17 15.08 -42.19
N ILE A 162 2.37 16.29 -42.72
CA ILE A 162 3.62 17.07 -42.53
C ILE A 162 3.88 17.35 -41.03
N ASP A 163 2.81 17.48 -40.25
CA ASP A 163 2.86 17.79 -38.81
C ASP A 163 2.77 16.53 -37.93
N TYR A 164 2.96 15.32 -38.49
CA TYR A 164 2.91 14.08 -37.73
C TYR A 164 4.04 14.03 -36.70
N VAL A 165 3.67 13.82 -35.44
CA VAL A 165 4.59 13.52 -34.35
C VAL A 165 4.29 12.11 -33.89
N ASP A 166 5.25 11.21 -34.10
CA ASP A 166 5.16 9.84 -33.63
C ASP A 166 4.98 9.82 -32.10
N LYS A 167 3.83 9.31 -31.66
CA LYS A 167 3.42 9.27 -30.26
C LYS A 167 4.31 8.32 -29.43
N ASP A 168 5.02 7.41 -30.09
CA ASP A 168 5.91 6.41 -29.47
C ASP A 168 7.41 6.74 -29.64
N ALA A 169 7.76 7.86 -30.27
CA ALA A 169 9.15 8.27 -30.41
C ALA A 169 9.76 8.69 -29.06
N PRO A 170 10.98 8.22 -28.71
CA PRO A 170 11.66 8.64 -27.49
C PRO A 170 11.92 10.16 -27.54
N PRO A 171 11.86 10.88 -26.40
CA PRO A 171 12.05 12.32 -26.39
C PRO A 171 13.42 12.69 -26.97
N ALA A 172 13.41 13.57 -27.98
CA ALA A 172 14.63 14.08 -28.58
C ALA A 172 15.43 14.85 -27.52
N HIS A 173 16.52 14.25 -27.04
CA HIS A 173 17.52 14.95 -26.25
C HIS A 173 18.22 15.98 -27.16
N HIS A 174 17.93 17.25 -26.93
CA HIS A 174 18.77 18.37 -27.33
C HIS A 174 19.53 18.93 -26.12
#